data_AF-A0AAC8VVD4-F1
#
_entry.id   AF-A0AAC8VVD4-F1
#
_cell.length_a   1.000
_cell.length_b   1.000
_cell.length_c   1.000
_cell.angle_alpha   90.00
_cell.angle_beta   90.00
_cell.angle_gamma   90.00
#
_symmetry.space_group_name_H-M   'P 1'
#
loop_
_entity.id
_entity.type
_entity.pdbx_description
1 polymer ?
#
loop_
_entity_poly.entity_id
_entity_poly.type
_entity_poly.pdbx_seq_one_letter_code
_entity_poly.pdbx_strand_id
1 'polypeptide(L)'
;MPTVFDRGIDDAFVSALNAAYDAGGWWRTLADDTDLLIAVRSNYLNVYWRGNSLLKVSCEKGRLVGRVHYKYLLRAGRTPDYVLVEDGRPVIPDPASFLTQNIGDLRSLKAAAKPYAGAEKVGVHDIVMGNPNIVDVEVAFSVAGTEEGDSGNPRVDFAAIHEMVDEVRLVFFEAKLFSNSEVRAGGDTPPKVVEQVNRYAALLRQHGEQVERSYRRVFGNLLAMKGVVGRHPERDAVLRKVLAGEKPLVICDRPRLVLFGFDDDQRRGVVWTKHRGKLVDLLGADRILLRGNSVGFTNGISAP
;
A
#
# COMPACT_ATOMS: atom_id res chain seq x y z
N MET A 1 -3.32 -10.84 -23.46
CA MET A 1 -3.11 -11.91 -22.47
C MET A 1 -4.10 -11.69 -21.33
N PRO A 2 -4.59 -12.74 -20.65
CA PRO A 2 -5.56 -12.58 -19.57
C PRO A 2 -4.93 -11.86 -18.38
N THR A 3 -5.67 -10.96 -17.75
CA THR A 3 -5.34 -10.40 -16.44
C THR A 3 -5.52 -11.50 -15.39
N VAL A 4 -4.59 -11.61 -14.45
CA VAL A 4 -4.61 -12.58 -13.36
C VAL A 4 -4.46 -11.84 -12.05
N PHE A 5 -5.27 -12.22 -11.06
CA PHE A 5 -5.10 -11.78 -9.68
C PHE A 5 -4.74 -12.98 -8.80
N ASP A 6 -3.51 -13.00 -8.30
CA ASP A 6 -3.03 -14.03 -7.36
C ASP A 6 -2.25 -13.36 -6.23
N ARG A 7 -2.59 -13.70 -4.99
CA ARG A 7 -1.86 -13.24 -3.80
C ARG A 7 -1.72 -14.40 -2.82
N GLY A 8 -0.61 -14.37 -2.11
CA GLY A 8 -0.34 -15.29 -1.02
C GLY A 8 1.06 -15.87 -1.11
N ILE A 9 1.57 -16.23 0.06
CA ILE A 9 2.81 -16.99 0.21
C ILE A 9 2.46 -18.42 0.68
N ASP A 10 3.34 -19.38 0.41
CA ASP A 10 3.17 -20.76 0.86
C ASP A 10 3.62 -20.98 2.32
N ASP A 11 3.26 -22.14 2.87
CA ASP A 11 3.54 -22.47 4.28
C ASP A 11 5.04 -22.61 4.57
N ALA A 12 5.84 -23.00 3.57
CA ALA A 12 7.29 -23.08 3.71
C ALA A 12 7.90 -21.69 3.87
N PHE A 13 7.40 -20.70 3.13
CA PHE A 13 7.77 -19.31 3.27
C PHE A 13 7.32 -18.75 4.62
N VAL A 14 6.07 -18.97 5.04
CA VAL A 14 5.61 -18.57 6.38
C VAL A 14 6.50 -19.15 7.48
N SER A 15 6.86 -20.44 7.36
CA SER A 15 7.77 -21.11 8.30
C SER A 15 9.16 -20.47 8.33
N ALA A 16 9.72 -20.13 7.16
CA ALA A 16 11.00 -19.43 7.06
C ALA A 16 10.97 -18.02 7.67
N LEU A 17 9.87 -17.28 7.48
CA LEU A 17 9.65 -15.97 8.11
C LEU A 17 9.60 -16.09 9.64
N ASN A 18 8.85 -17.07 10.15
CA ASN A 18 8.74 -17.30 11.59
C ASN A 18 10.06 -17.75 12.23
N ALA A 19 10.83 -18.61 11.56
CA ALA A 19 12.16 -19.00 12.02
C ALA A 19 13.13 -17.81 12.03
N ALA A 20 13.11 -16.96 11.00
CA ALA A 20 13.92 -15.74 10.95
C ALA A 20 13.51 -14.70 12.01
N TYR A 21 12.22 -14.65 12.34
CA TYR A 21 11.69 -13.81 13.40
C TYR A 21 12.23 -14.25 14.77
N ASP A 22 12.12 -15.54 15.09
CA ASP A 22 12.61 -16.11 16.35
C ASP A 22 14.13 -15.95 16.51
N ALA A 23 14.88 -16.03 15.41
CA ALA A 23 16.32 -15.80 15.38
C ALA A 23 16.73 -14.33 15.69
N GLY A 24 15.78 -13.39 15.71
CA GLY A 24 16.05 -12.00 16.10
C GLY A 24 16.80 -11.16 15.06
N GLY A 25 16.79 -11.57 13.79
CA GLY A 25 17.52 -10.89 12.72
C GLY A 25 16.75 -9.71 12.08
N TRP A 26 17.22 -9.29 10.90
CA TRP A 26 16.65 -8.16 10.14
C TRP A 26 15.15 -8.30 9.86
N TRP A 27 14.66 -9.52 9.69
CA TRP A 27 13.23 -9.76 9.47
C TRP A 27 12.41 -9.38 10.71
N ARG A 28 12.86 -9.73 11.91
CA ARG A 28 12.19 -9.33 13.16
C ARG A 28 12.09 -7.82 13.26
N THR A 29 13.15 -7.09 12.94
CA THR A 29 13.13 -5.61 12.97
C THR A 29 12.08 -5.03 12.02
N LEU A 30 11.95 -5.54 10.79
CA LEU A 30 10.88 -5.14 9.86
C LEU A 30 9.49 -5.55 10.36
N ALA A 31 9.37 -6.79 10.85
CA ALA A 31 8.13 -7.40 11.30
C ALA A 31 7.63 -6.81 12.63
N ASP A 32 8.46 -6.13 13.42
CA ASP A 32 8.03 -5.43 14.63
C ASP A 32 7.74 -3.92 14.38
N ASP A 33 8.22 -3.34 13.28
CA ASP A 33 8.01 -1.91 12.97
C ASP A 33 6.58 -1.67 12.43
N THR A 34 5.74 -1.06 13.27
CA THR A 34 4.33 -0.76 12.97
C THR A 34 4.14 0.42 12.03
N ASP A 35 5.18 1.18 11.72
CA ASP A 35 5.17 2.23 10.69
C ASP A 35 5.53 1.67 9.30
N LEU A 36 5.76 0.35 9.21
CA LEU A 36 5.87 -0.36 7.93
C LEU A 36 4.59 -1.13 7.62
N LEU A 37 4.19 -1.07 6.36
CA LEU A 37 3.14 -1.96 5.84
C LEU A 37 3.77 -3.14 5.09
N ILE A 38 3.43 -4.35 5.51
CA ILE A 38 3.88 -5.59 4.90
C ILE A 38 2.76 -6.13 4.03
N ALA A 39 3.01 -6.15 2.73
CA ALA A 39 2.01 -6.45 1.73
C ALA A 39 2.31 -7.81 1.09
N VAL A 40 1.37 -8.75 1.21
CA VAL A 40 1.52 -10.10 0.65
C VAL A 40 1.21 -10.06 -0.85
N ARG A 41 2.06 -10.70 -1.66
CA ARG A 41 2.00 -10.72 -3.14
C ARG A 41 2.02 -12.15 -3.65
N SER A 42 2.18 -12.39 -4.96
CA SER A 42 2.30 -13.76 -5.48
C SER A 42 3.67 -14.36 -5.13
N ASN A 43 3.72 -15.07 -3.99
CA ASN A 43 4.89 -15.71 -3.41
C ASN A 43 6.09 -14.80 -3.06
N TYR A 44 5.81 -13.53 -2.73
CA TYR A 44 6.76 -12.60 -2.13
C TYR A 44 6.03 -11.62 -1.20
N LEU A 45 6.78 -10.91 -0.37
CA LEU A 45 6.30 -9.77 0.41
C LEU A 45 6.93 -8.49 -0.13
N ASN A 46 6.17 -7.40 -0.16
CA ASN A 46 6.75 -6.06 -0.27
C ASN A 46 6.55 -5.32 1.06
N VAL A 47 7.62 -4.66 1.52
CA VAL A 47 7.60 -3.84 2.73
C VAL A 47 7.61 -2.38 2.32
N TYR A 48 6.55 -1.65 2.67
CA TYR A 48 6.33 -0.27 2.28
C TYR A 48 6.53 0.71 3.43
N TRP A 49 7.07 1.87 3.09
CA TRP A 49 7.08 3.05 3.95
C TRP A 49 6.84 4.31 3.11
N ARG A 50 5.79 5.08 3.43
CA ARG A 50 5.43 6.30 2.71
C ARG A 50 5.33 6.13 1.19
N GLY A 51 4.70 5.03 0.76
CA GLY A 51 4.52 4.65 -0.65
C GLY A 51 5.81 4.28 -1.40
N ASN A 52 6.93 4.08 -0.69
CA ASN A 52 8.16 3.49 -1.22
C ASN A 52 8.22 2.01 -0.86
N SER A 53 8.45 1.14 -1.84
CA SER A 53 8.79 -0.27 -1.59
C SER A 53 10.24 -0.35 -1.11
N LEU A 54 10.44 -0.45 0.20
CA LEU A 54 11.77 -0.49 0.81
C LEU A 54 12.46 -1.83 0.53
N LEU A 55 11.71 -2.93 0.63
CA LEU A 55 12.25 -4.27 0.52
C LEU A 55 11.22 -5.22 -0.07
N LYS A 56 11.61 -5.94 -1.12
CA LYS A 56 10.93 -7.15 -1.57
C LYS A 56 11.58 -8.35 -0.88
N VAL A 57 10.78 -9.18 -0.20
CA VAL A 57 11.24 -10.40 0.47
C VAL A 57 10.67 -11.61 -0.25
N SER A 58 11.52 -12.56 -0.62
CA SER A 58 11.15 -13.87 -1.17
C SER A 58 11.75 -14.99 -0.31
N CYS A 59 11.28 -16.22 -0.52
CA CYS A 59 11.91 -17.42 0.00
C CYS A 59 12.50 -18.22 -1.15
N GLU A 60 13.82 -18.41 -1.13
CA GLU A 60 14.53 -19.18 -2.15
C GLU A 60 15.27 -20.31 -1.46
N LYS A 61 14.94 -21.56 -1.82
CA LYS A 61 15.56 -22.77 -1.23
C LYS A 61 15.49 -22.77 0.32
N GLY A 62 14.36 -22.33 0.87
CA GLY A 62 14.13 -22.26 2.32
C GLY A 62 14.81 -21.10 3.04
N ARG A 63 15.44 -20.16 2.32
CA ARG A 63 16.10 -18.98 2.90
C ARG A 63 15.39 -17.72 2.47
N LEU A 64 15.25 -16.78 3.42
CA LEU A 64 14.77 -15.44 3.10
C LEU A 64 15.80 -14.68 2.27
N VAL A 65 15.34 -14.12 1.16
CA VAL A 65 16.12 -13.27 0.26
C VAL A 65 15.44 -11.91 0.18
N GLY A 66 16.21 -10.85 0.39
CA GLY A 66 15.75 -9.47 0.29
C GLY A 66 16.28 -8.81 -0.99
N ARG A 67 15.42 -8.07 -1.70
CA ARG A 67 15.78 -7.18 -2.80
C ARG A 67 15.40 -5.75 -2.43
N VAL A 68 16.40 -4.88 -2.40
CA VAL A 68 16.26 -3.46 -2.06
C VAL A 68 16.76 -2.62 -3.23
N HIS A 69 16.10 -1.49 -3.50
CA HIS A 69 16.60 -0.56 -4.50
C HIS A 69 17.86 0.14 -3.95
N TYR A 70 18.96 0.16 -4.73
CA TYR A 70 20.27 0.63 -4.26
C TYR A 70 20.25 2.03 -3.62
N LYS A 71 19.41 2.94 -4.12
CA LYS A 71 19.24 4.29 -3.57
C LYS A 71 18.85 4.31 -2.08
N TYR A 72 18.14 3.28 -1.59
CA TYR A 72 17.78 3.18 -0.17
C TYR A 72 18.93 2.67 0.70
N LEU A 73 19.99 2.13 0.10
CA LEU A 73 21.20 1.75 0.83
C LEU A 73 22.08 2.96 1.16
N LEU A 74 21.87 4.12 0.54
CA LEU A 74 22.68 5.31 0.79
C LEU A 74 22.49 5.81 2.23
N ARG A 75 23.58 5.98 2.96
CA ARG A 75 23.58 6.55 4.31
C ARG A 75 23.27 8.05 4.25
N ALA A 76 22.10 8.43 4.75
CA ALA A 76 21.72 9.84 4.89
C ALA A 76 22.49 10.53 6.03
N GLY A 77 22.73 11.84 5.91
CA GLY A 77 23.23 12.68 7.01
C GLY A 77 24.69 12.47 7.39
N ARG A 78 25.55 12.09 6.43
CA ARG A 78 27.00 12.02 6.64
C ARG A 78 27.64 13.41 6.74
N THR A 79 28.78 13.46 7.44
CA THR A 79 29.65 14.65 7.50
C THR A 79 31.09 14.23 7.18
N PRO A 80 31.81 14.96 6.31
CA PRO A 80 31.29 16.02 5.45
C PRO A 80 30.27 15.48 4.43
N ASP A 81 29.27 16.29 4.11
CA ASP A 81 28.22 16.02 3.12
C ASP A 81 28.67 16.35 1.69
N TYR A 82 29.84 16.98 1.55
CA TYR A 82 30.50 17.25 0.28
C TYR A 82 31.67 16.29 0.04
N VAL A 83 31.81 15.87 -1.22
CA VAL A 83 32.98 15.12 -1.71
C VAL A 83 33.83 16.04 -2.57
N LEU A 84 35.16 15.94 -2.43
CA LEU A 84 36.09 16.64 -3.30
C LEU A 84 35.92 16.14 -4.74
N VAL A 85 36.03 17.05 -5.70
CA VAL A 85 36.02 16.73 -7.13
C VAL A 85 37.31 17.25 -7.74
N GLU A 86 38.12 16.36 -8.30
CA GLU A 86 39.36 16.68 -9.00
C GLU A 86 39.22 16.23 -10.46
N ASP A 87 39.51 17.12 -11.41
CA ASP A 87 39.39 16.87 -12.86
C ASP A 87 38.04 16.25 -13.28
N GLY A 88 36.95 16.74 -12.67
CA GLY A 88 35.59 16.26 -12.93
C GLY A 88 35.25 14.89 -12.33
N ARG A 89 36.12 14.34 -11.46
CA ARG A 89 35.92 13.04 -10.81
C ARG A 89 35.76 13.19 -9.30
N PRO A 90 34.70 12.62 -8.68
CA PRO A 90 34.59 12.56 -7.23
C PRO A 90 35.74 11.75 -6.62
N VAL A 91 36.44 12.34 -5.66
CA VAL A 91 37.49 11.68 -4.88
C VAL A 91 36.83 11.05 -3.64
N ILE A 92 36.56 9.76 -3.73
CA ILE A 92 35.90 8.99 -2.66
C ILE A 92 36.79 7.82 -2.25
N PRO A 93 37.56 7.95 -1.14
CA PRO A 93 38.51 6.91 -0.72
C PRO A 93 37.85 5.55 -0.42
N ASP A 94 36.65 5.58 0.15
CA ASP A 94 35.86 4.39 0.45
C ASP A 94 34.39 4.60 0.00
N PRO A 95 34.06 4.25 -1.26
CA PRO A 95 32.70 4.34 -1.76
C PRO A 95 31.71 3.44 -1.01
N ALA A 96 32.16 2.27 -0.52
CA ALA A 96 31.31 1.34 0.22
C ALA A 96 30.83 1.93 1.54
N SER A 97 31.59 2.85 2.12
CA SER A 97 31.20 3.56 3.34
C SER A 97 29.95 4.43 3.20
N PHE A 98 29.53 4.76 1.97
CA PHE A 98 28.27 5.45 1.68
C PHE A 98 27.05 4.53 1.73
N LEU A 99 27.25 3.21 1.75
CA LEU A 99 26.17 2.23 1.76
C LEU A 99 25.99 1.62 3.16
N THR A 100 24.74 1.46 3.58
CA THR A 100 24.42 0.60 4.72
C THR A 100 24.67 -0.85 4.35
N GLN A 101 25.31 -1.57 5.28
CA GLN A 101 25.59 -3.01 5.14
C GLN A 101 24.57 -3.86 5.92
N ASN A 102 23.65 -3.22 6.63
CA ASN A 102 22.65 -3.90 7.46
C ASN A 102 21.25 -3.37 7.14
N ILE A 103 20.42 -4.22 6.54
CA ILE A 103 19.04 -3.85 6.18
C ILE A 103 18.14 -3.74 7.43
N GLY A 104 18.57 -4.30 8.56
CA GLY A 104 17.93 -4.11 9.86
C GLY A 104 18.07 -2.69 10.41
N ASP A 105 18.95 -1.84 9.86
CA ASP A 105 18.99 -0.41 10.17
C ASP A 105 17.85 0.35 9.46
N LEU A 106 16.63 0.15 9.96
CA LEU A 106 15.43 0.76 9.42
C LEU A 106 15.47 2.28 9.45
N ARG A 107 16.17 2.87 10.43
CA ARG A 107 16.30 4.33 10.51
C ARG A 107 17.03 4.86 9.29
N SER A 108 18.15 4.24 8.91
CA SER A 108 18.89 4.62 7.69
C SER A 108 18.08 4.38 6.42
N LEU A 109 17.40 3.23 6.32
CA LEU A 109 16.55 2.93 5.15
C LEU A 109 15.41 3.95 4.98
N LYS A 110 14.68 4.27 6.06
CA LYS A 110 13.62 5.28 6.07
C LYS A 110 14.19 6.66 5.73
N ALA A 111 15.34 7.05 6.29
CA ALA A 111 15.97 8.32 5.98
C ALA A 111 16.34 8.44 4.49
N ALA A 112 16.91 7.38 3.90
CA ALA A 112 17.26 7.32 2.49
C ALA A 112 16.02 7.31 1.57
N ALA A 113 14.91 6.71 2.02
CA ALA A 113 13.67 6.64 1.25
C ALA A 113 12.86 7.93 1.27
N LYS A 114 13.00 8.76 2.32
CA LYS A 114 12.17 9.95 2.57
C LYS A 114 12.10 10.92 1.39
N PRO A 115 13.20 11.27 0.68
CA PRO A 115 13.15 12.19 -0.45
C PRO A 115 12.32 11.70 -1.63
N TYR A 116 12.06 10.39 -1.72
CA TYR A 116 11.30 9.77 -2.80
C TYR A 116 9.80 9.63 -2.49
N ALA A 117 9.36 10.04 -1.29
CA ALA A 117 7.96 10.03 -0.90
C ALA A 117 7.25 11.32 -1.35
N GLY A 118 6.56 11.27 -2.48
CA GLY A 118 5.70 12.38 -2.93
C GLY A 118 4.54 12.64 -1.96
N ALA A 119 4.02 13.87 -1.93
CA ALA A 119 2.98 14.28 -0.97
C ALA A 119 1.73 13.39 -0.98
N GLU A 120 1.32 12.89 -2.16
CA GLU A 120 0.19 11.96 -2.28
C GLU A 120 0.49 10.64 -1.57
N LYS A 121 1.66 10.05 -1.82
CA LYS A 121 2.13 8.82 -1.17
C LYS A 121 2.29 8.95 0.35
N VAL A 122 2.76 10.11 0.81
CA VAL A 122 2.84 10.42 2.24
C VAL A 122 1.44 10.46 2.85
N GLY A 123 0.49 11.15 2.21
CA GLY A 123 -0.86 11.21 2.73
C GLY A 123 -1.60 9.87 2.69
N VAL A 124 -1.39 9.04 1.65
CA VAL A 124 -1.88 7.66 1.64
C VAL A 124 -1.31 6.87 2.80
N HIS A 125 -0.02 6.99 3.08
CA HIS A 125 0.60 6.34 4.24
C HIS A 125 -0.02 6.80 5.57
N ASP A 126 -0.25 8.10 5.75
CA ASP A 126 -0.90 8.62 6.97
C ASP A 126 -2.32 8.06 7.14
N ILE A 127 -3.08 7.96 6.03
CA ILE A 127 -4.41 7.34 6.01
C ILE A 127 -4.28 5.86 6.41
N VAL A 128 -3.37 5.13 5.79
CA VAL A 128 -3.16 3.71 6.06
C VAL A 128 -2.80 3.45 7.51
N MET A 129 -1.84 4.19 8.07
CA MET A 129 -1.42 4.06 9.47
C MET A 129 -2.53 4.42 10.46
N GLY A 130 -3.47 5.30 10.06
CA GLY A 130 -4.62 5.68 10.88
C GLY A 130 -5.79 4.69 10.85
N ASN A 131 -5.75 3.67 9.99
CA ASN A 131 -6.86 2.73 9.77
C ASN A 131 -6.41 1.27 9.91
N PRO A 132 -6.50 0.69 11.12
CA PRO A 132 -6.08 -0.69 11.41
C PRO A 132 -6.76 -1.77 10.57
N ASN A 133 -7.90 -1.47 9.95
CA ASN A 133 -8.66 -2.40 9.11
C ASN A 133 -8.12 -2.50 7.68
N ILE A 134 -7.10 -1.73 7.30
CA ILE A 134 -6.43 -1.86 6.01
C ILE A 134 -5.57 -3.13 5.99
N VAL A 135 -5.69 -3.89 4.90
CA VAL A 135 -5.07 -5.21 4.72
C VAL A 135 -4.07 -5.24 3.57
N ASP A 136 -4.14 -4.29 2.65
CA ASP A 136 -3.21 -4.20 1.51
C ASP A 136 -3.11 -2.77 0.97
N VAL A 137 -1.99 -2.48 0.32
CA VAL A 137 -1.74 -1.26 -0.47
C VAL A 137 -1.20 -1.63 -1.84
N GLU A 138 -1.25 -0.74 -2.82
CA GLU A 138 -0.67 -0.97 -4.16
C GLU A 138 -1.22 -2.29 -4.76
N VAL A 139 -2.55 -2.41 -4.78
CA VAL A 139 -3.27 -3.61 -5.24
C VAL A 139 -3.26 -3.64 -6.76
N ALA A 140 -2.18 -4.17 -7.31
CA ALA A 140 -2.00 -4.39 -8.75
C ALA A 140 -2.84 -5.55 -9.30
N PHE A 141 -3.41 -5.33 -10.48
CA PHE A 141 -3.98 -6.34 -11.37
C PHE A 141 -2.99 -6.60 -12.50
N SER A 142 -2.31 -7.73 -12.46
CA SER A 142 -1.21 -8.03 -13.38
C SER A 142 -1.70 -8.74 -14.64
N VAL A 143 -1.05 -8.47 -15.76
CA VAL A 143 -1.25 -9.24 -16.99
C VAL A 143 -0.45 -10.54 -16.87
N ALA A 144 -1.03 -11.68 -17.24
CA ALA A 144 -0.31 -12.96 -17.22
C ALA A 144 1.03 -12.85 -17.99
N GLY A 145 2.13 -13.23 -17.35
CA GLY A 145 3.48 -13.17 -17.93
C GLY A 145 4.21 -11.83 -17.77
N THR A 146 3.62 -10.80 -17.13
CA THR A 146 4.34 -9.59 -16.72
C THR A 146 4.68 -9.62 -15.23
N GLU A 147 5.75 -8.94 -14.84
CA GLU A 147 6.10 -8.82 -13.42
C GLU A 147 5.03 -8.02 -12.66
N GLU A 148 4.62 -8.50 -11.49
CA GLU A 148 3.78 -7.73 -10.58
C GLU A 148 4.49 -6.42 -10.22
N GLY A 149 3.87 -5.28 -10.54
CA GLY A 149 4.49 -3.96 -10.34
C GLY A 149 5.11 -3.33 -11.59
N ASP A 150 4.84 -3.86 -12.79
CA ASP A 150 5.10 -3.13 -14.04
C ASP A 150 4.23 -1.87 -14.15
N SER A 151 4.80 -0.78 -14.68
CA SER A 151 4.21 0.56 -14.72
C SER A 151 2.88 0.64 -15.49
N GLY A 152 2.62 -0.32 -16.37
CA GLY A 152 1.38 -0.44 -17.13
C GLY A 152 0.22 -1.15 -16.41
N ASN A 153 0.48 -1.86 -15.29
CA ASN A 153 -0.56 -2.64 -14.61
C ASN A 153 -1.45 -1.71 -13.74
N PRO A 154 -2.79 -1.75 -13.87
CA PRO A 154 -3.72 -1.00 -13.03
C PRO A 154 -3.52 -1.32 -11.54
N ARG A 155 -3.49 -0.30 -10.67
CA ARG A 155 -3.29 -0.48 -9.22
C ARG A 155 -4.23 0.37 -8.40
N VAL A 156 -5.00 -0.26 -7.53
CA VAL A 156 -5.76 0.43 -6.50
C VAL A 156 -4.82 0.80 -5.35
N ASP A 157 -4.92 2.00 -4.80
CA ASP A 157 -4.01 2.47 -3.75
C ASP A 157 -4.07 1.62 -2.47
N PHE A 158 -5.25 1.28 -1.97
CA PHE A 158 -5.39 0.39 -0.81
C PHE A 158 -6.72 -0.34 -0.71
N ALA A 159 -6.75 -1.38 0.13
CA ALA A 159 -7.93 -2.18 0.43
C ALA A 159 -8.12 -2.35 1.95
N ALA A 160 -9.37 -2.22 2.40
CA ALA A 160 -9.75 -2.33 3.81
C ALA A 160 -10.91 -3.30 4.01
N ILE A 161 -10.95 -3.95 5.16
CA ILE A 161 -12.09 -4.80 5.56
C ILE A 161 -13.11 -4.00 6.36
N HIS A 162 -14.39 -4.14 6.03
CA HIS A 162 -15.51 -3.63 6.81
C HIS A 162 -16.30 -4.81 7.37
N GLU A 163 -16.29 -4.97 8.69
CA GLU A 163 -17.16 -5.97 9.33
C GLU A 163 -18.60 -5.43 9.37
N MET A 164 -19.49 -6.10 8.66
CA MET A 164 -20.94 -5.88 8.72
C MET A 164 -21.56 -6.93 9.66
N VAL A 165 -22.88 -6.85 9.88
CA VAL A 165 -23.59 -7.83 10.73
C VAL A 165 -23.40 -9.25 10.20
N ASP A 166 -23.70 -9.48 8.92
CA ASP A 166 -23.74 -10.82 8.32
C ASP A 166 -22.55 -11.18 7.44
N GLU A 167 -21.67 -10.22 7.15
CA GLU A 167 -20.59 -10.40 6.18
C GLU A 167 -19.38 -9.52 6.50
N VAL A 168 -18.24 -9.83 5.87
CA VAL A 168 -17.08 -8.94 5.85
C VAL A 168 -16.88 -8.46 4.43
N ARG A 169 -16.88 -7.15 4.23
CA ARG A 169 -16.68 -6.53 2.92
C ARG A 169 -15.21 -6.15 2.72
N LEU A 170 -14.63 -6.53 1.59
CA LEU A 170 -13.34 -6.00 1.14
C LEU A 170 -13.58 -4.80 0.23
N VAL A 171 -13.25 -3.61 0.73
CA VAL A 171 -13.49 -2.32 0.08
C VAL A 171 -12.19 -1.75 -0.46
N PHE A 172 -12.25 -1.22 -1.68
CA PHE A 172 -11.11 -0.72 -2.45
C PHE A 172 -11.14 0.80 -2.54
N PHE A 173 -9.98 1.44 -2.46
CA PHE A 173 -9.86 2.89 -2.40
C PHE A 173 -8.80 3.40 -3.36
N GLU A 174 -9.18 4.40 -4.15
CA GLU A 174 -8.26 5.28 -4.88
C GLU A 174 -8.14 6.57 -4.10
N ALA A 175 -6.93 7.08 -3.92
CA ALA A 175 -6.65 8.25 -3.14
C ALA A 175 -5.92 9.30 -4.00
N LYS A 176 -6.40 10.54 -3.93
CA LYS A 176 -5.78 11.65 -4.65
C LYS A 176 -5.59 12.84 -3.74
N LEU A 177 -4.48 13.54 -3.94
CA LEU A 177 -4.38 14.91 -3.44
C LEU A 177 -5.46 15.77 -4.08
N PHE A 178 -5.99 16.70 -3.30
CA PHE A 178 -6.94 17.68 -3.80
C PHE A 178 -6.33 18.50 -4.94
N SER A 179 -5.04 18.80 -4.89
CA SER A 179 -4.32 19.52 -5.95
C SER A 179 -4.11 18.70 -7.23
N ASN A 180 -4.41 17.40 -7.22
CA ASN A 180 -4.25 16.53 -8.38
C ASN A 180 -5.20 16.96 -9.50
N SER A 181 -4.69 17.22 -10.71
CA SER A 181 -5.51 17.70 -11.81
C SER A 181 -6.52 16.65 -12.32
N GLU A 182 -6.29 15.36 -12.07
CA GLU A 182 -7.17 14.26 -12.48
C GLU A 182 -8.53 14.26 -11.79
N VAL A 183 -8.65 14.93 -10.63
CA VAL A 183 -9.93 15.09 -9.92
C VAL A 183 -10.78 16.24 -10.48
N ARG A 184 -10.27 16.97 -11.48
CA ARG A 184 -10.92 18.10 -12.14
C ARG A 184 -11.20 17.75 -13.60
N ALA A 185 -12.23 18.38 -14.15
CA ALA A 185 -12.50 18.40 -15.58
C ALA A 185 -13.31 19.63 -15.99
N GLY A 186 -12.93 20.24 -17.12
CA GLY A 186 -13.67 21.32 -17.76
C GLY A 186 -14.78 20.79 -18.68
N GLY A 187 -15.73 21.65 -19.05
CA GLY A 187 -16.81 21.31 -20.00
C GLY A 187 -17.65 20.10 -19.56
N ASP A 188 -17.98 19.21 -20.49
CA ASP A 188 -18.74 17.98 -20.23
C ASP A 188 -17.87 16.73 -20.08
N THR A 189 -16.54 16.88 -20.13
CA THR A 189 -15.62 15.76 -19.99
C THR A 189 -15.63 15.23 -18.55
N PRO A 190 -15.68 13.90 -18.34
CA PRO A 190 -15.46 13.30 -17.03
C PRO A 190 -14.03 13.55 -16.50
N PRO A 191 -13.85 13.72 -15.17
CA PRO A 191 -12.52 13.71 -14.56
C PRO A 191 -11.80 12.38 -14.81
N LYS A 192 -10.49 12.41 -15.11
CA LYS A 192 -9.69 11.21 -15.38
C LYS A 192 -9.73 10.19 -14.23
N VAL A 193 -9.82 10.66 -12.99
CA VAL A 193 -9.94 9.78 -11.82
C VAL A 193 -11.21 8.92 -11.87
N VAL A 194 -12.30 9.39 -12.48
CA VAL A 194 -13.54 8.62 -12.65
C VAL A 194 -13.31 7.44 -13.59
N GLU A 195 -12.60 7.66 -14.70
CA GLU A 195 -12.24 6.59 -15.64
C GLU A 195 -11.37 5.54 -14.96
N GLN A 196 -10.42 5.97 -14.13
CA GLN A 196 -9.55 5.10 -13.36
C GLN A 196 -10.34 4.24 -12.36
N VAL A 197 -11.19 4.88 -11.54
CA VAL A 197 -12.06 4.20 -10.55
C VAL A 197 -13.02 3.21 -11.23
N ASN A 198 -13.59 3.57 -12.38
CA ASN A 198 -14.50 2.69 -13.12
C ASN A 198 -13.77 1.51 -13.77
N ARG A 199 -12.52 1.70 -14.20
CA ARG A 199 -11.66 0.60 -14.68
C ARG A 199 -11.41 -0.42 -13.57
N TYR A 200 -11.13 0.05 -12.35
CA TYR A 200 -10.98 -0.84 -11.19
C TYR A 200 -12.28 -1.56 -10.86
N ALA A 201 -13.42 -0.88 -10.91
CA ALA A 201 -14.72 -1.50 -10.73
C ALA A 201 -14.95 -2.65 -11.74
N ALA A 202 -14.57 -2.44 -13.01
CA ALA A 202 -14.67 -3.47 -14.03
C ALA A 202 -13.75 -4.68 -13.75
N LEU A 203 -12.49 -4.43 -13.35
CA LEU A 203 -11.55 -5.49 -12.98
C LEU A 203 -12.03 -6.29 -11.76
N LEU A 204 -12.57 -5.63 -10.74
CA LEU A 204 -13.10 -6.28 -9.55
C LEU A 204 -14.31 -7.15 -9.86
N ARG A 205 -15.21 -6.71 -10.75
CA ARG A 205 -16.31 -7.57 -11.24
C ARG A 205 -15.80 -8.77 -12.01
N GLN A 206 -14.83 -8.54 -12.90
CA GLN A 206 -14.29 -9.59 -13.77
C GLN A 206 -13.51 -10.64 -12.98
N HIS A 207 -12.80 -10.24 -11.92
CA HIS A 207 -11.87 -11.10 -11.18
C HIS A 207 -12.30 -11.37 -9.73
N GLY A 208 -13.56 -11.10 -9.36
CA GLY A 208 -14.04 -11.14 -7.98
C GLY A 208 -13.70 -12.44 -7.23
N GLU A 209 -13.90 -13.60 -7.85
CA GLU A 209 -13.57 -14.90 -7.24
C GLU A 209 -12.06 -15.09 -7.01
N GLN A 210 -11.23 -14.60 -7.94
CA GLN A 210 -9.76 -14.67 -7.80
C GLN A 210 -9.28 -13.73 -6.70
N VAL A 211 -9.87 -12.53 -6.62
CA VAL A 211 -9.63 -11.55 -5.56
C VAL A 211 -10.03 -12.13 -4.21
N GLU A 212 -11.23 -12.67 -4.07
CA GLU A 212 -11.70 -13.28 -2.82
C GLU A 212 -10.77 -14.40 -2.35
N ARG A 213 -10.49 -15.37 -3.22
CA ARG A 213 -9.60 -16.50 -2.91
C ARG A 213 -8.22 -16.03 -2.48
N SER A 214 -7.65 -15.07 -3.21
CA SER A 214 -6.36 -14.49 -2.92
C SER A 214 -6.36 -13.79 -1.56
N TYR A 215 -7.38 -13.00 -1.25
CA TYR A 215 -7.46 -12.29 0.04
C TYR A 215 -7.72 -13.22 1.21
N ARG A 216 -8.47 -14.33 1.05
CA ARG A 216 -8.54 -15.38 2.09
C ARG A 216 -7.15 -15.94 2.39
N ARG A 217 -6.33 -16.20 1.36
CA ARG A 217 -4.93 -16.64 1.54
C ARG A 217 -4.09 -15.56 2.24
N VAL A 218 -4.20 -14.29 1.82
CA VAL A 218 -3.53 -13.16 2.47
C VAL A 218 -3.91 -13.07 3.96
N PHE A 219 -5.18 -13.22 4.30
CA PHE A 219 -5.64 -13.19 5.70
C PHE A 219 -4.99 -14.31 6.52
N GLY A 220 -4.94 -15.52 5.98
CA GLY A 220 -4.23 -16.65 6.60
C GLY A 220 -2.74 -16.34 6.79
N ASN A 221 -2.08 -15.79 5.78
CA ASN A 221 -0.66 -15.41 5.87
C ASN A 221 -0.42 -14.33 6.94
N LEU A 222 -1.23 -13.27 6.98
CA LEU A 222 -1.12 -12.20 7.98
C LEU A 222 -1.26 -12.73 9.42
N LEU A 223 -2.19 -13.65 9.64
CA LEU A 223 -2.42 -14.28 10.96
C LEU A 223 -1.33 -15.29 11.35
N ALA A 224 -0.63 -15.87 10.37
CA ALA A 224 0.40 -16.89 10.61
C ALA A 224 1.82 -16.30 10.78
N MET A 225 2.06 -15.06 10.36
CA MET A 225 3.37 -14.40 10.45
C MET A 225 3.61 -13.75 11.82
N LYS A 226 4.61 -14.22 12.56
CA LYS A 226 5.09 -13.60 13.81
C LYS A 226 5.55 -12.16 13.58
N GLY A 227 5.25 -11.28 14.54
CA GLY A 227 5.46 -9.82 14.44
C GLY A 227 4.38 -9.10 13.62
N VAL A 228 3.74 -9.76 12.66
CA VAL A 228 2.65 -9.20 11.86
C VAL A 228 1.29 -9.42 12.53
N VAL A 229 1.04 -10.66 12.98
CA VAL A 229 -0.12 -10.98 13.80
C VAL A 229 -0.04 -10.25 15.14
N GLY A 230 -1.17 -9.71 15.60
CA GLY A 230 -1.26 -8.94 16.83
C GLY A 230 -0.97 -7.44 16.68
N ARG A 231 -0.45 -6.98 15.53
CA ARG A 231 -0.31 -5.52 15.26
C ARG A 231 -1.65 -4.80 15.32
N HIS A 232 -2.71 -5.47 14.88
CA HIS A 232 -4.07 -4.95 14.86
C HIS A 232 -5.05 -6.02 15.36
N PRO A 233 -5.21 -6.20 16.69
CA PRO A 233 -6.00 -7.30 17.25
C PRO A 233 -7.44 -7.35 16.78
N GLU A 234 -8.08 -6.18 16.63
CA GLU A 234 -9.46 -6.06 16.14
C GLU A 234 -9.58 -6.56 14.69
N ARG A 235 -8.69 -6.09 13.79
CA ARG A 235 -8.63 -6.58 12.40
C ARG A 235 -8.42 -8.09 12.40
N ASP A 236 -7.45 -8.59 13.16
CA ASP A 236 -7.12 -10.01 13.20
C ASP A 236 -8.31 -10.85 13.69
N ALA A 237 -9.15 -10.34 14.59
CA ALA A 237 -10.40 -11.00 14.98
C ALA A 237 -11.37 -11.13 13.80
N VAL A 238 -11.55 -10.07 13.00
CA VAL A 238 -12.38 -10.11 11.78
C VAL A 238 -11.82 -11.11 10.76
N LEU A 239 -10.50 -11.11 10.55
CA LEU A 239 -9.85 -12.06 9.63
C LEU A 239 -10.13 -13.51 10.05
N ARG A 240 -10.07 -13.83 11.36
CA ARG A 240 -10.38 -15.16 11.88
C ARG A 240 -11.82 -15.58 11.58
N LYS A 241 -12.81 -14.69 11.75
CA LYS A 241 -14.22 -14.97 11.42
C LYS A 241 -14.40 -15.37 9.94
N VAL A 242 -13.69 -14.68 9.04
CA VAL A 242 -13.71 -14.99 7.60
C VAL A 242 -13.10 -16.36 7.31
N LEU A 243 -11.96 -16.68 7.93
CA LEU A 243 -11.27 -17.95 7.70
C LEU A 243 -11.99 -19.14 8.34
N ALA A 244 -12.66 -18.93 9.47
CA ALA A 244 -13.50 -19.93 10.12
C ALA A 244 -14.83 -20.17 9.38
N GLY A 245 -15.17 -19.34 8.40
CA GLY A 245 -16.45 -19.42 7.68
C GLY A 245 -17.64 -18.84 8.45
N GLU A 246 -17.40 -18.16 9.58
CA GLU A 246 -18.44 -17.52 10.39
C GLU A 246 -19.07 -16.33 9.65
N LYS A 247 -18.28 -15.63 8.82
CA LYS A 247 -18.75 -14.57 7.93
C LYS A 247 -18.19 -14.76 6.52
N PRO A 248 -19.02 -14.66 5.46
CA PRO A 248 -18.53 -14.63 4.09
C PRO A 248 -17.68 -13.38 3.85
N LEU A 249 -16.66 -13.52 2.98
CA LEU A 249 -15.91 -12.40 2.44
C LEU A 249 -16.58 -11.94 1.15
N VAL A 250 -17.00 -10.68 1.10
CA VAL A 250 -17.66 -10.10 -0.08
C VAL A 250 -16.76 -9.03 -0.69
N ILE A 251 -16.47 -9.16 -1.98
CA ILE A 251 -15.66 -8.20 -2.73
C ILE A 251 -16.54 -7.02 -3.14
N CYS A 252 -16.24 -5.81 -2.64
CA CYS A 252 -16.92 -4.61 -3.09
C CYS A 252 -16.33 -4.14 -4.42
N ASP A 253 -17.06 -4.35 -5.51
CA ASP A 253 -16.71 -3.94 -6.87
C ASP A 253 -16.92 -2.45 -7.16
N ARG A 254 -17.20 -1.65 -6.12
CA ARG A 254 -17.42 -0.20 -6.18
C ARG A 254 -16.32 0.52 -5.40
N PRO A 255 -15.11 0.70 -5.96
CA PRO A 255 -14.05 1.43 -5.29
C PRO A 255 -14.49 2.85 -4.93
N ARG A 256 -13.97 3.35 -3.81
CA ARG A 256 -14.24 4.69 -3.30
C ARG A 256 -13.07 5.62 -3.62
N LEU A 257 -13.36 6.89 -3.87
CA LEU A 257 -12.39 7.94 -4.08
C LEU A 257 -12.17 8.71 -2.77
N VAL A 258 -10.93 8.75 -2.32
CA VAL A 258 -10.48 9.47 -1.13
C VAL A 258 -9.74 10.73 -1.57
N LEU A 259 -10.25 11.90 -1.22
CA LEU A 259 -9.57 13.17 -1.49
C LEU A 259 -9.12 13.83 -0.20
N PHE A 260 -7.87 14.28 -0.20
CA PHE A 260 -7.25 14.91 0.97
C PHE A 260 -6.24 16.01 0.58
N GLY A 261 -5.73 16.74 1.57
CA GLY A 261 -4.75 17.81 1.37
C GLY A 261 -5.37 19.12 0.92
N PHE A 262 -6.45 19.53 1.59
CA PHE A 262 -7.14 20.81 1.35
C PHE A 262 -7.56 21.50 2.64
N ASP A 263 -7.73 22.82 2.60
CA ASP A 263 -8.32 23.61 3.70
C ASP A 263 -9.82 23.89 3.48
N ASP A 264 -10.48 24.48 4.49
CA ASP A 264 -11.92 24.75 4.44
C ASP A 264 -12.29 25.78 3.35
N ASP A 265 -11.39 26.70 3.02
CA ASP A 265 -11.61 27.70 1.98
C ASP A 265 -11.59 27.05 0.58
N GLN A 266 -10.62 26.17 0.34
CA GLN A 266 -10.54 25.34 -0.86
C GLN A 266 -11.74 24.40 -0.99
N ARG A 267 -12.22 23.85 0.13
CA ARG A 267 -13.40 22.96 0.17
C ARG A 267 -14.69 23.68 -0.22
N ARG A 268 -14.85 24.94 0.18
CA ARG A 268 -16.07 25.74 -0.07
C ARG A 268 -15.99 26.56 -1.35
N GLY A 269 -14.84 26.59 -2.02
CA GLY A 269 -14.62 27.34 -3.25
C GLY A 269 -15.63 26.96 -4.35
N VAL A 270 -16.22 27.98 -4.99
CA VAL A 270 -17.26 27.84 -6.02
C VAL A 270 -16.82 26.94 -7.19
N VAL A 271 -15.55 27.04 -7.57
CA VAL A 271 -14.95 26.20 -8.64
C VAL A 271 -14.90 24.73 -8.21
N TRP A 272 -14.48 24.45 -6.98
CA TRP A 272 -14.41 23.08 -6.47
C TRP A 272 -15.81 22.46 -6.35
N THR A 273 -16.81 23.21 -5.90
CA THR A 273 -18.19 22.71 -5.80
C THR A 273 -18.71 22.15 -7.12
N LYS A 274 -18.35 22.76 -8.27
CA LYS A 274 -18.69 22.25 -9.60
C LYS A 274 -17.99 20.92 -9.91
N HIS A 275 -16.68 20.82 -9.65
CA HIS A 275 -15.94 19.58 -9.87
C HIS A 275 -16.41 18.45 -8.95
N ARG A 276 -16.66 18.76 -7.69
CA ARG A 276 -17.23 17.82 -6.72
C ARG A 276 -18.62 17.35 -7.16
N GLY A 277 -19.48 18.25 -7.65
CA GLY A 277 -20.78 17.90 -8.20
C GLY A 277 -20.67 16.83 -9.28
N LYS A 278 -19.79 17.03 -10.27
CA LYS A 278 -19.52 16.03 -11.31
C LYS A 278 -19.05 14.69 -10.76
N LEU A 279 -18.14 14.70 -9.78
CA LEU A 279 -17.69 13.46 -9.15
C LEU A 279 -18.87 12.73 -8.50
N VAL A 280 -19.73 13.46 -7.77
CA VAL A 280 -20.93 12.91 -7.10
C VAL A 280 -21.91 12.36 -8.12
N ASP A 281 -22.16 13.07 -9.22
CA ASP A 281 -23.08 12.64 -10.27
C ASP A 281 -22.60 11.36 -10.96
N LEU A 282 -21.28 11.22 -11.16
CA LEU A 282 -20.69 10.08 -11.87
C LEU A 282 -20.40 8.87 -10.98
N LEU A 283 -20.03 9.08 -9.71
CA LEU A 283 -19.63 8.00 -8.80
C LEU A 283 -20.66 7.68 -7.73
N GLY A 284 -21.49 8.65 -7.32
CA GLY A 284 -22.33 8.60 -6.12
C GLY A 284 -21.65 9.25 -4.91
N ALA A 285 -22.44 9.93 -4.08
CA ALA A 285 -21.94 10.64 -2.90
C ALA A 285 -21.32 9.71 -1.85
N ASP A 286 -21.82 8.49 -1.73
CA ASP A 286 -21.34 7.44 -0.81
C ASP A 286 -19.92 6.94 -1.16
N ARG A 287 -19.47 7.17 -2.39
CA ARG A 287 -18.17 6.73 -2.90
C ARG A 287 -17.11 7.81 -2.86
N ILE A 288 -17.40 9.01 -2.37
CA ILE A 288 -16.45 10.13 -2.31
C ILE A 288 -16.22 10.51 -0.86
N LEU A 289 -15.00 10.23 -0.38
CA LEU A 289 -14.56 10.54 0.97
C LEU A 289 -13.66 11.78 0.91
N LEU A 290 -13.94 12.77 1.77
CA LEU A 290 -13.24 14.06 1.78
C LEU A 290 -12.75 14.37 3.20
N ARG A 291 -11.46 14.70 3.34
CA ARG A 291 -10.93 15.28 4.58
C ARG A 291 -9.72 16.15 4.30
N GLY A 292 -9.65 17.32 4.93
CA GLY A 292 -8.56 18.26 4.67
C GLY A 292 -7.17 17.70 4.99
N ASN A 293 -7.01 17.06 6.15
CA ASN A 293 -5.77 16.42 6.58
C ASN A 293 -5.86 14.88 6.44
N SER A 294 -4.83 14.26 5.87
CA SER A 294 -4.67 12.80 5.76
C SER A 294 -4.54 12.13 7.14
N VAL A 295 -3.91 12.82 8.10
CA VAL A 295 -3.73 12.30 9.45
C VAL A 295 -5.08 12.13 10.14
N GLY A 296 -5.32 10.91 10.61
CA GLY A 296 -6.54 10.49 11.29
C GLY A 296 -7.75 10.37 10.37
N PHE A 297 -7.58 10.37 9.03
CA PHE A 297 -8.67 10.18 8.09
C PHE A 297 -9.24 8.75 8.18
N THR A 298 -10.23 8.58 9.04
CA THR A 298 -10.87 7.28 9.29
C THR A 298 -12.29 7.17 8.73
N ASN A 299 -13.01 8.29 8.62
CA ASN A 299 -14.42 8.30 8.24
C ASN A 299 -14.66 7.66 6.86
N GLY A 300 -15.45 6.59 6.82
CA GLY A 300 -15.78 5.82 5.63
C GLY A 300 -14.67 4.88 5.14
N ILE A 301 -13.49 4.88 5.78
CA ILE A 301 -12.37 3.97 5.52
C ILE A 301 -12.34 2.87 6.56
N SER A 302 -12.42 3.23 7.83
CA SER A 302 -12.84 2.32 8.89
C SER A 302 -14.36 2.14 8.81
N ALA A 303 -14.86 0.94 9.14
CA ALA A 303 -16.31 0.74 9.28
C ALA A 303 -16.88 1.79 10.26
N PRO A 304 -18.13 2.26 10.07
CA PRO A 304 -18.75 3.23 10.95
C PRO A 304 -18.84 2.75 12.40
#